data_AF-A0A818LX96-F1
#
_entry.id   AF-A0A818LX96-F1
#
_cell.length_a   1.000
_cell.length_b   1.000
_cell.length_c   1.000
_cell.angle_alpha   90.00
_cell.angle_beta   90.00
_cell.angle_gamma   90.00
#
_symmetry.space_group_name_H-M   'P 1'
#
loop_
_entity.id
_entity.type
_entity.pdbx_description
1 polymer ?
#
loop_
_entity_poly.entity_id
_entity_poly.type
_entity_poly.pdbx_seq_one_letter_code
_entity_poly.pdbx_strand_id
1 'polypeptide(L)'
;MRNSSDEALLRKANLRLCRLRLWSSYDGGLGFVLDKSSGPPYIVKIVESNSPAAAGGLKFHDIILAVNSQDVTANNYNEVKWALKAAQENNSVELLVIDKRYYDYLIEKHVLFDSTFAKTIDTPQRMPRDYKSFPKHTPRTCEIQLSSTDQSLGFDITHGDNNVGVWIQEVQPNTPASGTLLRKCDRILEINDDFVDDEPIETIKQKLKAAKSNRYLKLYVVDTAMYRYFKKNKILLKRTNIEECSFMKQKQESSKQNEEESKELKALVFFAKESKYFIQLLIPITRIHVTGDRLLLALTN
;
A
#
# COMPACT_ATOMS: atom_id res chain seq x y z
N MET A 1 32.87 8.17 25.20
CA MET A 1 31.89 7.35 25.96
C MET A 1 30.45 7.88 25.78
N ARG A 2 29.98 8.13 24.54
CA ARG A 2 28.60 8.59 24.28
C ARG A 2 27.67 7.51 23.70
N ASN A 3 28.18 6.32 23.37
CA ASN A 3 27.47 5.43 22.44
C ASN A 3 26.33 4.58 23.03
N SER A 4 26.34 4.21 24.32
CA SER A 4 25.35 3.25 24.83
C SER A 4 23.99 3.88 25.18
N SER A 5 23.97 5.12 25.70
CA SER A 5 22.73 5.84 26.00
C SER A 5 21.99 6.24 24.74
N ASP A 6 22.73 6.75 23.76
CA ASP A 6 22.18 7.30 22.52
C ASP A 6 21.64 6.17 21.65
N GLU A 7 22.35 5.04 21.58
CA GLU A 7 21.87 3.82 20.93
C GLU A 7 20.52 3.36 21.52
N ALA A 8 20.39 3.32 22.85
CA ALA A 8 19.15 2.92 23.51
C ALA A 8 17.99 3.88 23.18
N LEU A 9 18.26 5.19 23.11
CA LEU A 9 17.29 6.21 22.71
C LEU A 9 16.86 6.05 21.24
N LEU A 10 17.82 5.85 20.33
CA LEU A 10 17.54 5.67 18.89
C LEU A 10 16.75 4.39 18.62
N ARG A 11 17.06 3.29 19.31
CA ARG A 11 16.27 2.05 19.25
C ARG A 11 14.85 2.26 19.76
N LYS A 12 14.69 2.97 20.89
CA LYS A 12 13.36 3.32 21.45
C LYS A 12 12.57 4.23 20.50
N ALA A 13 13.25 5.14 19.83
CA ALA A 13 12.68 6.03 18.82
C ALA A 13 12.40 5.35 17.47
N ASN A 14 12.65 4.03 17.39
CA ASN A 14 12.38 3.21 16.21
C ASN A 14 13.16 3.76 15.00
N LEU A 15 14.45 4.06 15.15
CA LEU A 15 15.33 4.39 14.03
C LEU A 15 15.46 3.18 13.09
N ARG A 16 15.18 3.38 11.80
CA ARG A 16 15.16 2.30 10.79
C ARG A 16 15.90 2.73 9.53
N LEU A 17 16.59 1.77 8.92
CA LEU A 17 17.13 1.88 7.57
C LEU A 17 16.26 1.03 6.66
N CYS A 18 15.30 1.66 5.98
CA CYS A 18 14.37 1.01 5.08
C CYS A 18 14.99 0.91 3.70
N ARG A 19 15.33 -0.30 3.25
CA ARG A 19 15.91 -0.57 1.92
C ARG A 19 14.82 -0.98 0.96
N LEU A 20 14.33 -0.01 0.20
CA LEU A 20 13.20 -0.17 -0.70
C LEU A 20 13.67 -0.57 -2.10
N ARG A 21 12.93 -1.48 -2.74
CA ARG A 21 13.15 -1.92 -4.12
C ARG A 21 11.87 -1.75 -4.92
N LEU A 22 11.97 -1.35 -6.19
CA LEU A 22 10.79 -1.31 -7.03
C LEU A 22 10.40 -2.74 -7.42
N TRP A 23 9.10 -3.01 -7.40
CA TRP A 23 8.54 -4.22 -7.99
C TRP A 23 7.93 -3.87 -9.33
N SER A 24 8.37 -4.55 -10.39
CA SER A 24 7.80 -4.38 -11.73
C SER A 24 6.31 -4.70 -11.80
N SER A 25 5.82 -5.55 -10.90
CA SER A 25 4.39 -5.90 -10.76
C SER A 25 3.60 -4.91 -9.88
N TYR A 26 4.20 -3.82 -9.41
CA TYR A 26 3.54 -2.77 -8.64
C TYR A 26 3.59 -1.44 -9.38
N ASP A 27 2.41 -0.85 -9.60
CA ASP A 27 2.17 0.29 -10.48
C ASP A 27 2.27 1.67 -9.77
N GLY A 28 2.45 1.68 -8.45
CA GLY A 28 2.52 2.89 -7.61
C GLY A 28 3.94 3.38 -7.27
N GLY A 29 4.97 2.88 -7.95
CA GLY A 29 6.37 3.21 -7.64
C GLY A 29 6.82 2.58 -6.31
N LEU A 30 7.19 3.39 -5.31
CA LEU A 30 7.53 2.88 -3.97
C LEU A 30 6.30 2.75 -3.04
N GLY A 31 5.19 3.41 -3.36
CA GLY A 31 3.93 3.33 -2.61
C GLY A 31 3.91 4.09 -1.29
N PHE A 32 4.50 5.28 -1.25
CA PHE A 32 4.34 6.20 -0.12
C PHE A 32 4.21 7.65 -0.60
N VAL A 33 3.69 8.51 0.27
CA VAL A 33 3.51 9.94 -0.01
C VAL A 33 4.08 10.75 1.15
N LEU A 34 4.83 11.80 0.83
CA LEU A 34 5.32 12.79 1.80
C LEU A 34 4.31 13.90 2.03
N ASP A 35 4.22 14.35 3.27
CA ASP A 35 3.47 15.54 3.64
C ASP A 35 4.20 16.80 3.16
N LYS A 36 3.71 17.42 2.09
CA LYS A 36 4.30 18.66 1.58
C LYS A 36 4.16 19.81 2.59
N SER A 37 3.13 19.78 3.44
CA SER A 37 2.82 20.84 4.38
C SER A 37 3.61 20.78 5.69
N SER A 38 4.31 19.68 5.97
CA SER A 38 5.12 19.56 7.18
C SER A 38 6.32 20.51 7.21
N GLY A 39 6.81 20.91 6.02
CA GLY A 39 8.12 21.53 5.89
C GLY A 39 9.26 20.55 6.17
N PRO A 40 10.53 20.98 6.03
CA PRO A 40 11.68 20.20 6.44
C PRO A 40 11.74 20.05 7.97
N PRO A 41 12.05 18.84 8.50
CA PRO A 41 12.22 17.60 7.76
C PRO A 41 10.88 17.00 7.34
N TYR A 42 10.84 16.37 6.15
CA TYR A 42 9.59 15.87 5.58
C TYR A 42 9.12 14.56 6.24
N ILE A 43 7.80 14.47 6.39
CA ILE A 43 7.11 13.38 7.08
C ILE A 43 6.39 12.48 6.08
N VAL A 44 6.42 11.17 6.29
CA VAL A 44 5.62 10.20 5.54
C VAL A 44 4.15 10.28 5.98
N LYS A 45 3.29 10.69 5.05
CA LYS A 45 1.85 10.87 5.26
C LYS A 45 1.02 9.64 4.88
N ILE A 46 1.46 8.87 3.89
CA ILE A 46 0.76 7.68 3.42
C ILE A 46 1.81 6.60 3.13
N VAL A 47 1.52 5.36 3.52
CA VAL A 47 2.26 4.17 3.11
C VAL A 47 1.25 3.14 2.63
N GLU A 48 1.16 2.96 1.33
CA GLU A 48 0.17 2.10 0.69
C GLU A 48 0.34 0.65 1.12
N SER A 49 -0.78 0.00 1.46
CA SER A 49 -0.82 -1.43 1.72
C SER A 49 -0.26 -2.21 0.52
N ASN A 50 0.48 -3.28 0.79
CA ASN A 50 1.04 -4.17 -0.22
C ASN A 50 2.01 -3.50 -1.21
N SER A 51 2.61 -2.38 -0.83
CA SER A 51 3.61 -1.66 -1.60
C SER A 51 5.05 -2.03 -1.18
N PRO A 52 6.06 -1.68 -2.00
CA PRO A 52 7.45 -1.75 -1.59
C PRO A 52 7.77 -1.05 -0.27
N ALA A 53 7.23 0.14 -0.04
CA ALA A 53 7.46 0.93 1.17
C ALA A 53 6.88 0.25 2.42
N ALA A 54 5.67 -0.30 2.32
CA ALA A 54 5.07 -1.06 3.42
C ALA A 54 5.91 -2.31 3.76
N ALA A 55 6.32 -3.07 2.73
CA ALA A 55 7.13 -4.27 2.93
C ALA A 55 8.54 -3.96 3.43
N GLY A 56 9.09 -2.79 3.08
CA GLY A 56 10.38 -2.29 3.57
C GLY A 56 10.29 -1.60 4.93
N GLY A 57 9.15 -1.66 5.62
CA GLY A 57 9.02 -1.20 7.00
C GLY A 57 8.89 0.32 7.17
N LEU A 58 8.61 1.05 6.09
CA LEU A 58 8.23 2.46 6.17
C LEU A 58 6.87 2.57 6.85
N LYS A 59 6.71 3.56 7.72
CA LYS A 59 5.50 3.79 8.49
C LYS A 59 5.01 5.22 8.31
N PHE A 60 3.75 5.39 8.62
CA PHE A 60 3.16 6.71 8.78
C PHE A 60 3.85 7.48 9.91
N HIS A 61 3.99 8.79 9.75
CA HIS A 61 4.76 9.68 10.65
C HIS A 61 6.25 9.35 10.75
N ASP A 62 6.81 8.57 9.83
CA ASP A 62 8.26 8.52 9.71
C ASP A 62 8.79 9.85 9.17
N ILE A 63 9.80 10.41 9.81
CA ILE A 63 10.61 11.49 9.27
C ILE A 63 11.69 10.89 8.39
N ILE A 64 11.86 11.42 7.17
CA ILE A 64 12.99 11.05 6.33
C ILE A 64 14.21 11.88 6.75
N LEU A 65 15.20 11.21 7.33
CA LEU A 65 16.45 11.80 7.74
C LEU A 65 17.46 11.81 6.59
N ALA A 66 17.59 10.70 5.88
CA ALA A 66 18.52 10.56 4.76
C ALA A 66 17.95 9.72 3.62
N VAL A 67 18.40 10.01 2.39
CA VAL A 67 18.14 9.21 1.18
C VAL A 67 19.50 8.76 0.62
N ASN A 68 19.72 7.45 0.51
CA ASN A 68 21.01 6.87 0.07
C ASN A 68 22.22 7.48 0.81
N SER A 69 22.15 7.51 2.14
CA SER A 69 23.16 8.08 3.04
C SER A 69 23.37 9.60 2.95
N GLN A 70 22.64 10.32 2.09
CA GLN A 70 22.66 11.78 2.04
C GLN A 70 21.59 12.34 2.98
N ASP A 71 21.99 13.18 3.94
CA ASP A 71 21.06 13.89 4.82
C ASP A 71 20.12 14.79 4.00
N VAL A 72 18.82 14.72 4.30
CA VAL A 72 17.78 15.52 3.64
C VAL A 72 16.94 16.34 4.62
N THR A 73 17.37 16.46 5.87
CA THR A 73 16.57 17.07 6.95
C THR A 73 16.33 18.56 6.72
N ALA A 74 17.26 19.24 6.04
CA ALA A 74 17.19 20.67 5.72
C ALA A 74 16.75 20.95 4.26
N ASN A 75 16.62 19.91 3.43
CA ASN A 75 16.28 20.09 2.01
C ASN A 75 14.82 20.51 1.83
N ASN A 76 14.52 21.23 0.75
CA ASN A 76 13.14 21.53 0.38
C ASN A 76 12.46 20.34 -0.34
N TYR A 77 11.14 20.42 -0.50
CA TYR A 77 10.32 19.31 -1.00
C TYR A 77 10.77 18.79 -2.38
N ASN A 78 11.21 19.69 -3.25
CA ASN A 78 11.63 19.32 -4.60
C ASN A 78 13.00 18.62 -4.58
N GLU A 79 13.91 19.07 -3.73
CA GLU A 79 15.22 18.43 -3.52
C GLU A 79 15.06 17.01 -2.98
N VAL A 80 14.20 16.81 -1.97
CA VAL A 80 13.92 15.45 -1.45
C VAL A 80 13.28 14.57 -2.52
N LYS A 81 12.35 15.11 -3.32
CA LYS A 81 11.76 14.37 -4.46
C LYS A 81 12.81 13.99 -5.50
N TRP A 82 13.75 14.87 -5.82
CA TRP A 82 14.81 14.58 -6.76
C TRP A 82 15.77 13.53 -6.21
N ALA A 83 16.16 13.61 -4.94
CA ALA A 83 16.98 12.58 -4.29
C ALA A 83 16.29 11.20 -4.34
N LEU A 84 14.99 11.13 -4.04
CA LEU A 84 14.20 9.90 -4.16
C LEU A 84 14.14 9.37 -5.59
N LYS A 85 13.98 10.26 -6.58
CA LYS A 85 13.93 9.88 -8.00
C LYS A 85 15.28 9.38 -8.50
N ALA A 86 16.37 10.04 -8.13
CA ALA A 86 17.72 9.61 -8.47
C ALA A 86 18.05 8.25 -7.82
N ALA A 87 17.65 8.05 -6.56
CA ALA A 87 17.82 6.77 -5.87
C ALA A 87 17.08 5.61 -6.59
N GLN A 88 15.94 5.88 -7.21
CA GLN A 88 15.18 4.88 -7.95
C GLN A 88 15.88 4.38 -9.22
N GLU A 89 16.81 5.14 -9.81
CA GLU A 89 17.54 4.73 -11.03
C GLU A 89 18.37 3.45 -10.80
N ASN A 90 18.87 3.26 -9.59
CA ASN A 90 19.64 2.08 -9.18
C ASN A 90 18.76 0.94 -8.62
N ASN A 91 17.43 1.07 -8.72
CA ASN A 91 16.44 0.11 -8.20
C ASN A 91 16.62 -0.26 -6.71
N SER A 92 17.25 0.63 -5.94
CA SER A 92 17.53 0.47 -4.51
C SER A 92 17.52 1.84 -3.86
N VAL A 93 16.50 2.11 -3.05
CA VAL A 93 16.32 3.36 -2.32
C VAL A 93 16.48 3.07 -0.83
N GLU A 94 17.53 3.60 -0.22
CA GLU A 94 17.75 3.49 1.22
C GLU A 94 17.22 4.75 1.92
N LEU A 95 16.29 4.57 2.85
CA LEU A 95 15.73 5.65 3.65
C LEU A 95 16.12 5.45 5.11
N LEU A 96 16.88 6.38 5.67
CA LEU A 96 17.05 6.47 7.11
C LEU A 96 15.86 7.23 7.67
N VAL A 97 15.09 6.59 8.54
CA VAL A 97 13.85 7.16 9.08
C VAL A 97 13.74 7.00 10.58
N ILE A 98 13.01 7.92 11.20
CA ILE A 98 12.71 7.89 12.63
C ILE A 98 11.25 8.26 12.86
N ASP A 99 10.67 7.73 13.94
CA ASP A 99 9.29 8.08 14.31
C ASP A 99 9.23 9.55 14.77
N LYS A 100 8.38 10.36 14.11
CA LYS A 100 8.24 11.80 14.36
C LYS A 100 8.05 12.13 15.83
N ARG A 101 7.42 11.25 16.62
CA ARG A 101 7.15 11.47 18.06
C ARG A 101 8.41 11.67 18.90
N TYR A 102 9.56 11.19 18.43
CA TYR A 102 10.84 11.26 19.17
C TYR A 102 11.80 12.31 18.62
N TYR A 103 11.54 12.83 17.42
CA TYR A 103 12.52 13.65 16.70
C TYR A 103 12.92 14.91 17.46
N ASP A 104 11.94 15.73 17.85
CA ASP A 104 12.21 17.01 18.52
C ASP A 104 13.00 16.80 19.84
N TYR A 105 12.63 15.77 20.60
CA TYR A 105 13.32 15.38 21.83
C TYR A 105 14.78 14.97 21.59
N LEU A 106 15.05 14.22 20.52
CA LEU A 106 16.40 13.76 20.19
C LEU A 106 17.29 14.91 19.70
N ILE A 107 16.72 15.84 18.94
CA ILE A 107 17.40 17.08 18.54
C ILE A 107 17.78 17.91 19.78
N GLU A 108 16.84 18.11 20.71
CA GLU A 108 17.09 18.83 21.97
C GLU A 108 18.19 18.17 22.83
N LYS A 109 18.26 16.82 22.80
CA LYS A 109 19.31 16.05 23.48
C LYS A 109 20.63 15.97 22.72
N HIS A 110 20.74 16.61 21.55
CA HIS A 110 21.90 16.56 20.68
C HIS A 110 22.32 15.13 20.30
N VAL A 111 21.34 14.23 20.16
CA VAL A 111 21.57 12.85 19.71
C VAL A 111 21.77 12.85 18.20
N LEU A 112 22.85 12.24 17.73
CA LEU A 112 23.13 12.08 16.31
C LEU A 112 22.39 10.87 15.74
N PHE A 113 21.76 11.02 14.58
CA PHE A 113 21.08 9.92 13.90
C PHE A 113 22.06 9.07 13.08
N ASP A 114 22.84 8.23 13.76
CA ASP A 114 23.75 7.30 13.10
C ASP A 114 23.01 6.06 12.59
N SER A 115 23.09 5.85 11.27
CA SER A 115 22.52 4.68 10.58
C SER A 115 23.03 3.33 11.10
N THR A 116 24.19 3.27 11.75
CA THR A 116 24.71 2.01 12.33
C THR A 116 23.86 1.48 13.48
N PHE A 117 23.11 2.35 14.16
CA PHE A 117 22.15 1.96 15.21
C PHE A 117 20.75 1.65 14.66
N ALA A 118 20.53 1.84 13.36
CA ALA A 118 19.23 1.66 12.74
C ALA A 118 18.90 0.18 12.53
N LYS A 119 17.67 -0.21 12.82
CA LYS A 119 17.16 -1.52 12.39
C LYS A 119 17.01 -1.52 10.87
N THR A 120 17.78 -2.36 10.18
CA THR A 120 17.64 -2.51 8.72
C THR A 120 16.44 -3.37 8.39
N ILE A 121 15.64 -2.94 7.41
CA ILE A 121 14.49 -3.68 6.88
C ILE A 121 14.55 -3.64 5.35
N ASP A 122 14.61 -4.82 4.74
CA ASP A 122 14.67 -4.97 3.29
C ASP A 122 13.29 -5.28 2.71
N THR A 123 12.90 -4.54 1.68
CA THR A 123 11.79 -4.95 0.82
C THR A 123 12.16 -6.28 0.14
N PRO A 124 11.26 -7.28 0.11
CA PRO A 124 11.49 -8.54 -0.61
C PRO A 124 11.92 -8.32 -2.07
N GLN A 125 12.75 -9.22 -2.60
CA GLN A 125 13.26 -9.11 -3.99
C GLN A 125 12.16 -9.10 -5.05
N ARG A 126 11.03 -9.74 -4.76
CA ARG A 126 9.86 -9.78 -5.63
C ARG A 126 8.61 -9.56 -4.79
N MET A 127 7.58 -9.01 -5.42
CA MET A 127 6.27 -8.82 -4.81
C MET A 127 5.72 -10.18 -4.33
N PRO A 128 5.36 -10.32 -3.03
CA PRO A 128 4.72 -11.52 -2.51
C PRO A 128 3.47 -11.91 -3.31
N ARG A 129 3.18 -13.22 -3.41
CA ARG A 129 2.00 -13.71 -4.16
C ARG A 129 0.70 -13.10 -3.62
N ASP A 130 0.56 -13.07 -2.30
CA ASP A 130 -0.63 -12.53 -1.63
C ASP A 130 -0.85 -11.05 -1.91
N TYR A 131 0.22 -10.31 -2.24
CA TYR A 131 0.13 -8.91 -2.64
C TYR A 131 -0.35 -8.78 -4.09
N LYS A 132 0.06 -9.72 -4.97
CA LYS A 132 -0.37 -9.75 -6.38
C LYS A 132 -1.83 -10.15 -6.53
N SER A 133 -2.26 -11.17 -5.78
CA SER A 133 -3.64 -11.63 -5.75
C SER A 133 -4.55 -10.75 -4.91
N PHE A 134 -4.02 -9.70 -4.30
CA PHE A 134 -4.81 -8.79 -3.48
C PHE A 134 -5.81 -8.04 -4.36
N PRO A 135 -7.11 -8.03 -4.04
CA PRO A 135 -8.11 -7.33 -4.83
C PRO A 135 -7.79 -5.84 -4.91
N LYS A 136 -7.37 -5.39 -6.11
CA LYS A 136 -7.20 -3.98 -6.47
C LYS A 136 -8.47 -3.46 -7.14
N HIS A 137 -8.71 -2.16 -7.02
CA HIS A 137 -9.77 -1.45 -7.74
C HIS A 137 -11.20 -1.91 -7.42
N THR A 138 -11.38 -2.51 -6.25
CA THR A 138 -12.70 -2.89 -5.76
C THR A 138 -13.13 -1.88 -4.70
N PRO A 139 -14.25 -1.16 -4.89
CA PRO A 139 -14.86 -0.47 -3.76
C PRO A 139 -15.29 -1.47 -2.70
N ARG A 140 -15.35 -1.03 -1.45
CA ARG A 140 -15.77 -1.85 -0.32
C ARG A 140 -16.77 -1.07 0.52
N THR A 141 -17.86 -1.74 0.88
CA THR A 141 -18.73 -1.31 1.97
C THR A 141 -18.27 -2.03 3.24
N CYS A 142 -17.91 -1.27 4.27
CA CYS A 142 -17.46 -1.78 5.55
C CYS A 142 -18.48 -1.37 6.62
N GLU A 143 -19.19 -2.34 7.17
CA GLU A 143 -20.18 -2.11 8.22
C GLU A 143 -19.60 -2.53 9.57
N ILE A 144 -19.56 -1.58 10.49
CA ILE A 144 -19.03 -1.74 11.83
C ILE A 144 -20.20 -1.60 12.81
N GLN A 145 -20.54 -2.70 13.46
CA GLN A 145 -21.50 -2.74 14.56
C GLN A 145 -20.74 -2.87 15.87
N LEU A 146 -20.98 -1.93 16.80
CA LEU A 146 -20.30 -1.92 18.10
C LEU A 146 -21.16 -2.62 19.17
N SER A 147 -20.62 -3.66 19.82
CA SER A 147 -21.22 -4.36 20.97
C SER A 147 -21.11 -3.53 22.25
N SER A 148 -22.00 -3.66 23.24
CA SER A 148 -22.04 -2.79 24.44
C SER A 148 -20.69 -2.55 25.15
N THR A 149 -19.72 -3.45 25.01
CA THR A 149 -18.35 -3.33 25.57
C THR A 149 -17.36 -2.56 24.69
N ASP A 150 -17.63 -2.38 23.40
CA ASP A 150 -16.73 -1.72 22.46
C ASP A 150 -16.65 -0.20 22.69
N GLN A 151 -15.45 0.26 23.03
CA GLN A 151 -15.17 1.67 23.33
C GLN A 151 -14.63 2.46 22.13
N SER A 152 -14.25 1.81 21.03
CA SER A 152 -13.68 2.46 19.83
C SER A 152 -14.21 1.80 18.55
N LEU A 153 -14.07 2.49 17.42
CA LEU A 153 -14.40 1.92 16.12
C LEU A 153 -13.36 0.90 15.66
N GLY A 154 -12.10 1.05 16.09
CA GLY A 154 -11.03 0.13 15.73
C GLY A 154 -10.11 0.57 14.59
N PHE A 155 -10.08 1.85 14.24
CA PHE A 155 -9.15 2.38 13.24
C PHE A 155 -8.74 3.82 13.53
N ASP A 156 -7.60 4.22 12.96
CA ASP A 156 -7.11 5.60 12.93
C ASP A 156 -7.27 6.19 11.53
N ILE A 157 -7.44 7.52 11.45
CA ILE A 157 -7.55 8.26 10.19
C ILE A 157 -6.45 9.30 10.06
N THR A 158 -6.05 9.59 8.82
CA THR A 158 -5.18 10.71 8.48
C THR A 158 -5.84 11.62 7.46
N HIS A 159 -5.44 12.89 7.46
CA HIS A 159 -6.01 13.93 6.62
C HIS A 159 -5.68 13.69 5.15
N GLY A 160 -6.64 14.00 4.27
CA GLY A 160 -6.40 14.05 2.83
C GLY A 160 -5.57 15.26 2.41
N ASP A 161 -5.46 15.45 1.10
CA ASP A 161 -4.80 16.64 0.56
C ASP A 161 -5.65 17.89 0.86
N ASN A 162 -4.98 19.00 1.15
CA ASN A 162 -5.62 20.29 1.49
C ASN A 162 -6.65 20.19 2.63
N ASN A 163 -6.47 19.25 3.57
CA ASN A 163 -7.40 18.96 4.69
C ASN A 163 -8.81 18.53 4.26
N VAL A 164 -8.95 17.97 3.05
CA VAL A 164 -10.21 17.50 2.48
C VAL A 164 -10.25 15.97 2.35
N GLY A 165 -11.34 15.37 2.83
CA GLY A 165 -11.52 13.94 2.99
C GLY A 165 -10.46 13.29 3.88
N VAL A 166 -10.56 11.98 4.08
CA VAL A 166 -9.67 11.23 4.98
C VAL A 166 -9.26 9.88 4.43
N TRP A 167 -8.11 9.41 4.90
CA TRP A 167 -7.60 8.06 4.64
C TRP A 167 -7.61 7.25 5.92
N ILE A 168 -7.87 5.95 5.82
CA ILE A 168 -7.60 5.01 6.90
C ILE A 168 -6.08 4.91 7.06
N GLN A 169 -5.61 5.25 8.26
CA GLN A 169 -4.19 5.19 8.59
C GLN A 169 -3.79 3.80 9.06
N GLU A 170 -4.60 3.21 9.93
CA GLU A 170 -4.33 1.91 10.55
C GLU A 170 -5.66 1.30 10.99
N VAL A 171 -5.77 -0.03 10.91
CA VAL A 171 -6.89 -0.78 11.48
C VAL A 171 -6.33 -1.63 12.62
N GLN A 172 -6.83 -1.41 13.83
CA GLN A 172 -6.30 -2.04 15.02
C GLN A 172 -6.78 -3.50 15.13
N PRO A 173 -5.90 -4.47 15.43
CA PRO A 173 -6.29 -5.87 15.54
C PRO A 173 -7.26 -6.11 16.69
N ASN A 174 -8.11 -7.14 16.57
CA ASN A 174 -9.10 -7.52 17.59
C ASN A 174 -10.11 -6.41 17.93
N THR A 175 -10.48 -5.61 16.93
CA THR A 175 -11.49 -4.56 17.04
C THR A 175 -12.63 -4.78 16.05
N PRO A 176 -13.81 -4.15 16.24
CA PRO A 176 -14.91 -4.25 15.29
C PRO A 176 -14.52 -3.93 13.84
N ALA A 177 -13.71 -2.89 13.61
CA ALA A 177 -13.21 -2.56 12.28
C ALA A 177 -12.35 -3.66 11.64
N SER A 178 -11.51 -4.35 12.43
CA SER A 178 -10.66 -5.44 11.92
C SER A 178 -11.45 -6.66 11.44
N GLY A 179 -12.70 -6.82 11.90
CA GLY A 179 -13.63 -7.84 11.41
C GLY A 179 -14.29 -7.49 10.07
N THR A 180 -14.05 -6.29 9.53
CA THR A 180 -14.61 -5.83 8.25
C THR A 180 -13.60 -5.93 7.11
N LEU A 181 -13.98 -5.44 5.92
CA LEU A 181 -13.08 -5.32 4.78
C LEU A 181 -12.24 -4.03 4.78
N LEU A 182 -12.33 -3.21 5.84
CA LEU A 182 -11.63 -1.93 5.95
C LEU A 182 -10.12 -2.16 6.01
N ARG A 183 -9.36 -1.41 5.21
CA ARG A 183 -7.90 -1.58 5.09
C ARG A 183 -7.17 -0.26 5.28
N LYS A 184 -5.91 -0.38 5.65
CA LYS A 184 -4.96 0.74 5.63
C LYS A 184 -4.86 1.35 4.23
N CYS A 185 -4.86 2.68 4.17
CA CYS A 185 -4.85 3.53 2.98
C CYS A 185 -6.11 3.43 2.11
N ASP A 186 -7.22 3.01 2.70
CA ASP A 186 -8.54 3.20 2.11
C ASP A 186 -8.95 4.66 2.19
N ARG A 187 -9.41 5.24 1.07
CA ARG A 187 -10.06 6.55 1.04
C ARG A 187 -11.51 6.37 1.46
N ILE A 188 -11.95 7.14 2.45
CA ILE A 188 -13.38 7.18 2.81
C ILE A 188 -14.10 8.09 1.82
N LEU A 189 -15.06 7.53 1.08
CA LEU A 189 -15.91 8.27 0.16
C LEU A 189 -17.28 8.57 0.77
N GLU A 190 -17.84 7.64 1.55
CA GLU A 190 -19.13 7.84 2.22
C GLU A 190 -19.09 7.38 3.69
N ILE A 191 -19.86 8.06 4.53
CA ILE A 191 -20.13 7.70 5.93
C ILE A 191 -21.64 7.65 6.12
N ASN A 192 -22.19 6.47 6.43
CA ASN A 192 -23.62 6.23 6.58
C ASN A 192 -24.41 6.74 5.36
N ASP A 193 -23.92 6.43 4.16
CA ASP A 193 -24.49 6.82 2.85
C ASP A 193 -24.42 8.34 2.52
N ASP A 194 -23.80 9.15 3.38
CA ASP A 194 -23.44 10.54 3.05
C ASP A 194 -22.07 10.59 2.37
N PHE A 195 -21.96 11.25 1.21
CA PHE A 195 -20.67 11.50 0.56
C PHE A 195 -19.82 12.50 1.34
N VAL A 196 -18.54 12.19 1.56
CA VAL A 196 -17.63 12.97 2.40
C VAL A 196 -16.23 13.23 1.80
N ASP A 197 -15.97 12.82 0.56
CA ASP A 197 -14.63 12.95 -0.05
C ASP A 197 -14.15 14.40 -0.19
N ASP A 198 -15.09 15.34 -0.31
CA ASP A 198 -14.89 16.78 -0.43
C ASP A 198 -15.12 17.55 0.88
N GLU A 199 -15.45 16.87 1.97
CA GLU A 199 -15.66 17.49 3.27
C GLU A 199 -14.34 17.76 4.03
N PRO A 200 -14.28 18.82 4.85
CA PRO A 200 -13.18 19.02 5.78
C PRO A 200 -13.06 17.89 6.80
N ILE A 201 -11.83 17.58 7.22
CA ILE A 201 -11.55 16.52 8.21
C ILE A 201 -12.34 16.66 9.52
N GLU A 202 -12.60 17.88 9.99
CA GLU A 202 -13.34 18.08 11.25
C GLU A 202 -14.80 17.68 11.13
N THR A 203 -15.45 17.93 9.99
CA THR A 203 -16.81 17.46 9.69
C THR A 203 -16.86 15.94 9.69
N ILE A 204 -15.88 15.31 9.04
CA ILE A 204 -15.76 13.84 8.99
C ILE A 204 -15.57 13.26 10.39
N LYS A 205 -14.70 13.86 11.22
CA LYS A 205 -14.52 13.44 12.63
C LYS A 205 -15.82 13.54 13.42
N GLN A 206 -16.64 14.56 13.19
CA GLN A 206 -17.94 14.69 13.84
C GLN A 206 -18.90 13.57 13.41
N LYS A 207 -18.98 13.26 12.10
CA LYS A 207 -19.79 12.15 11.58
C LYS A 207 -19.35 10.80 12.18
N LEU A 208 -18.04 10.54 12.27
CA LEU A 208 -17.50 9.33 12.89
C LEU A 208 -17.82 9.26 14.40
N LYS A 209 -17.76 10.38 15.12
CA LYS A 209 -18.15 10.45 16.54
C LYS A 209 -19.64 10.16 16.71
N ALA A 210 -20.50 10.75 15.88
CA ALA A 210 -21.94 10.50 15.90
C ALA A 210 -22.27 9.02 15.61
N ALA A 211 -21.65 8.44 14.57
CA ALA A 211 -21.80 7.02 14.24
C ALA A 211 -21.36 6.10 15.39
N LYS A 212 -20.22 6.41 16.04
CA LYS A 212 -19.76 5.71 17.24
C LYS A 212 -20.80 5.77 18.38
N SER A 213 -21.41 6.93 18.63
CA SER A 213 -22.48 7.07 19.63
C SER A 213 -23.71 6.25 19.27
N ASN A 214 -24.07 6.20 17.98
CA ASN A 214 -25.17 5.40 17.44
C ASN A 214 -24.84 3.91 17.34
N ARG A 215 -23.64 3.48 17.73
CA ARG A 215 -23.18 2.09 17.77
C ARG A 215 -23.11 1.41 16.39
N TYR A 216 -23.26 2.17 15.31
CA TYR A 216 -23.28 1.67 13.94
C TYR A 216 -22.59 2.65 13.01
N LEU A 217 -21.72 2.13 12.14
CA LEU A 217 -21.00 2.88 11.13
C LEU A 217 -20.92 2.07 9.84
N LYS A 218 -21.39 2.65 8.74
CA LYS A 218 -21.21 2.14 7.39
C LYS A 218 -20.25 3.04 6.63
N LEU A 219 -19.16 2.48 6.14
CA LEU A 219 -18.18 3.20 5.31
C LEU A 219 -18.23 2.68 3.88
N TYR A 220 -18.27 3.59 2.90
CA TYR A 220 -17.94 3.24 1.52
C TYR A 220 -16.53 3.73 1.21
N VAL A 221 -15.65 2.80 0.87
CA VAL A 221 -14.23 3.08 0.71
C VAL A 221 -13.67 2.54 -0.60
N VAL A 222 -12.59 3.16 -1.07
CA VAL A 222 -11.81 2.69 -2.23
C VAL A 222 -10.32 2.67 -1.88
N ASP A 223 -9.55 1.78 -2.52
CA ASP A 223 -8.10 1.81 -2.36
C ASP A 223 -7.45 3.03 -3.03
N THR A 224 -6.21 3.31 -2.63
CA THR A 224 -5.44 4.46 -3.13
C THR A 224 -5.29 4.44 -4.66
N ALA A 225 -5.11 3.27 -5.27
CA ALA A 225 -4.90 3.15 -6.71
C ALA A 225 -6.16 3.50 -7.51
N MET A 226 -7.32 3.06 -7.03
CA MET A 226 -8.62 3.43 -7.58
C MET A 226 -8.89 4.92 -7.40
N TYR A 227 -8.71 5.46 -6.20
CA TYR A 227 -8.91 6.90 -5.96
C TYR A 227 -8.06 7.77 -6.89
N ARG A 228 -6.76 7.44 -7.04
CA ARG A 228 -5.85 8.14 -7.97
C ARG A 228 -6.32 8.05 -9.41
N TYR A 229 -6.79 6.89 -9.85
CA TYR A 229 -7.33 6.71 -11.19
C TYR A 229 -8.52 7.65 -11.45
N PHE A 230 -9.48 7.72 -10.53
CA PHE A 230 -10.65 8.59 -10.66
C PHE A 230 -10.25 10.07 -10.69
N LYS A 231 -9.39 10.51 -9.75
CA LYS A 231 -8.91 11.90 -9.71
C LYS A 231 -8.11 12.28 -10.96
N LYS A 232 -7.19 11.42 -11.42
CA LYS A 232 -6.36 11.67 -12.61
C LYS A 232 -7.20 11.82 -13.88
N ASN A 233 -8.23 10.99 -14.03
CA ASN A 233 -9.11 11.01 -15.20
C ASN A 233 -10.30 11.99 -15.05
N LYS A 234 -10.36 12.75 -13.93
CA LYS A 234 -11.47 13.67 -13.61
C LYS A 234 -12.84 12.99 -13.65
N ILE A 235 -12.89 11.70 -13.30
CA ILE A 235 -14.12 10.92 -13.19
C ILE A 235 -14.74 11.20 -11.82
N LEU A 236 -16.03 11.47 -11.80
CA LEU A 236 -16.77 11.72 -10.56
C LEU A 236 -16.80 10.46 -9.68
N LEU A 237 -16.47 10.62 -8.40
CA LEU A 237 -16.45 9.55 -7.38
C LEU A 237 -17.86 9.21 -6.88
N LYS A 238 -18.77 8.86 -7.80
CA LYS A 238 -20.10 8.33 -7.48
C LYS A 238 -20.08 6.80 -7.50
N ARG A 239 -20.88 6.18 -6.63
CA ARG A 239 -20.99 4.71 -6.53
C ARG A 239 -21.20 4.05 -7.90
N THR A 240 -22.09 4.58 -8.75
CA THR A 240 -22.33 4.10 -10.12
C THR A 240 -21.06 4.03 -10.98
N ASN A 241 -20.30 5.12 -11.04
CA ASN A 241 -19.10 5.20 -11.87
C ASN A 241 -17.99 4.26 -11.34
N ILE A 242 -17.93 4.13 -10.02
CA ILE A 242 -16.97 3.28 -9.30
C ILE A 242 -17.26 1.81 -9.58
N GLU A 243 -18.52 1.39 -9.47
CA GLU A 243 -18.95 0.02 -9.75
C GLU A 243 -18.70 -0.36 -11.22
N GLU A 244 -19.10 0.49 -12.17
CA GLU A 244 -18.84 0.28 -13.60
C GLU A 244 -17.34 0.14 -13.92
N CYS A 245 -16.49 1.02 -13.38
CA CYS A 245 -15.05 0.94 -13.59
C CYS A 245 -14.42 -0.30 -12.95
N SER A 246 -14.88 -0.69 -11.75
CA SER A 246 -14.37 -1.88 -11.06
C SER A 246 -14.64 -3.15 -11.87
N PHE A 247 -15.85 -3.26 -12.43
CA PHE A 247 -16.24 -4.36 -13.29
C PHE A 247 -15.39 -4.43 -14.57
N MET A 248 -15.16 -3.28 -15.22
CA MET A 248 -14.35 -3.21 -16.44
C MET A 248 -12.90 -3.60 -16.21
N LYS A 249 -12.29 -3.20 -15.08
CA LYS A 249 -10.91 -3.57 -14.74
C LYS A 249 -10.75 -5.04 -14.40
N GLN A 250 -11.67 -5.62 -13.62
CA GLN A 250 -11.65 -7.06 -13.33
C GLN A 250 -11.71 -7.91 -14.61
N LYS A 251 -12.49 -7.47 -15.61
CA LYS A 251 -12.56 -8.12 -16.93
C LYS A 251 -11.25 -8.02 -17.72
N GLN A 252 -10.51 -6.92 -17.59
CA GLN A 252 -9.21 -6.74 -18.24
C GLN A 252 -8.07 -7.49 -17.54
N GLU A 253 -8.11 -7.61 -16.22
CA GLU A 253 -7.10 -8.36 -15.46
C GLU A 253 -7.26 -9.86 -15.64
N SER A 254 -8.49 -10.37 -15.60
CA SER A 254 -8.79 -11.78 -15.91
C SER A 254 -8.39 -12.16 -17.34
N SER A 255 -8.60 -11.28 -18.33
CA SER A 255 -8.17 -11.56 -19.71
C SER A 255 -6.65 -11.56 -19.86
N LYS A 256 -5.92 -10.65 -19.20
CA LYS A 256 -4.45 -10.63 -19.19
C LYS A 256 -3.86 -11.84 -18.50
N GLN A 257 -4.43 -12.25 -17.37
CA GLN A 257 -3.97 -13.42 -16.62
C GLN A 257 -4.15 -14.71 -17.44
N ASN A 258 -5.29 -14.87 -18.10
CA ASN A 258 -5.52 -15.97 -19.04
C ASN A 258 -4.51 -15.98 -20.21
N GLU A 259 -4.12 -14.80 -20.71
CA GLU A 259 -3.15 -14.68 -21.80
C GLU A 259 -1.72 -15.01 -21.33
N GLU A 260 -1.35 -14.63 -20.11
CA GLU A 260 -0.04 -14.90 -19.50
C GLU A 260 0.11 -16.39 -19.14
N GLU A 261 -0.92 -17.01 -18.54
CA GLU A 261 -0.99 -18.46 -18.31
C GLU A 261 -0.93 -19.23 -19.65
N SER A 262 -1.58 -18.74 -20.70
CA SER A 262 -1.48 -19.34 -22.04
C SER A 262 -0.05 -19.28 -22.61
N LYS A 263 0.68 -18.18 -22.37
CA LYS A 263 2.08 -18.01 -22.80
C LYS A 263 3.01 -18.93 -22.01
N GLU A 264 2.83 -19.03 -20.69
CA GLU A 264 3.61 -19.95 -19.85
C GLU A 264 3.39 -21.42 -20.25
N LEU A 265 2.14 -21.82 -20.49
CA LEU A 265 1.82 -23.17 -20.97
C LEU A 265 2.44 -23.46 -22.34
N LYS A 266 2.39 -22.50 -23.28
CA LYS A 266 3.03 -22.65 -24.59
C LYS A 266 4.55 -22.76 -24.47
N ALA A 267 5.18 -21.98 -23.59
CA ALA A 267 6.61 -22.07 -23.32
C ALA A 267 6.96 -23.42 -22.69
N LEU A 268 6.17 -23.92 -21.75
CA LEU A 268 6.40 -25.23 -21.10
C LEU A 268 6.28 -26.38 -22.11
N VAL A 269 5.29 -26.32 -23.01
CA VAL A 269 5.15 -27.27 -24.13
C VAL A 269 6.34 -27.18 -25.09
N PHE A 270 6.84 -25.98 -25.38
CA PHE A 270 8.02 -25.77 -26.22
C PHE A 270 9.29 -26.35 -25.56
N PHE A 271 9.51 -26.08 -24.28
CA PHE A 271 10.63 -26.64 -23.52
C PHE A 271 10.53 -28.16 -23.38
N ALA A 272 9.35 -28.73 -23.20
CA ALA A 272 9.14 -30.18 -23.19
C ALA A 272 9.48 -30.83 -24.55
N LYS A 273 9.31 -30.09 -25.66
CA LYS A 273 9.73 -30.55 -27.00
C LYS A 273 11.23 -30.46 -27.23
N GLU A 274 11.92 -29.46 -26.67
CA GLU A 274 13.38 -29.30 -26.84
C GLU A 274 14.22 -30.08 -25.81
N SER A 275 13.65 -30.42 -24.66
CA SER A 275 14.29 -31.31 -23.69
C SER A 275 14.33 -32.71 -24.27
N LYS A 276 15.51 -33.33 -24.39
CA LYS A 276 15.71 -34.75 -24.81
C LYS A 276 15.05 -35.80 -23.88
N TYR A 277 14.12 -35.40 -23.02
CA TYR A 277 13.24 -36.32 -22.29
C TYR A 277 12.02 -36.59 -23.16
N PHE A 278 12.03 -37.77 -23.77
CA PHE A 278 10.97 -38.32 -24.59
C PHE A 278 9.71 -38.54 -23.73
N ILE A 279 8.86 -37.53 -23.55
CA ILE A 279 7.46 -37.79 -23.17
C ILE A 279 6.76 -38.17 -24.47
N GLN A 280 6.69 -39.47 -24.74
CA GLN A 280 5.97 -40.01 -25.89
C GLN A 280 4.46 -39.84 -25.65
N LEU A 281 3.94 -38.64 -25.92
CA LEU A 281 2.52 -38.47 -26.16
C LEU A 281 2.22 -39.11 -27.51
N LEU A 282 1.68 -40.33 -27.47
CA LEU A 282 1.41 -41.22 -28.61
C LEU A 282 0.40 -40.66 -29.64
N ILE A 283 -0.10 -39.43 -29.46
CA ILE A 283 -1.11 -38.83 -30.32
C ILE A 283 -0.87 -37.31 -30.44
N PRO A 284 -0.91 -36.71 -31.66
CA PRO A 284 -0.78 -35.27 -31.83
C PRO A 284 -1.94 -34.52 -31.15
N ILE A 285 -1.62 -33.58 -30.27
CA ILE A 285 -2.59 -32.68 -29.64
C ILE A 285 -2.95 -31.59 -30.65
N THR A 286 -4.20 -31.56 -31.09
CA THR A 286 -4.70 -30.59 -32.08
C THR A 286 -5.41 -29.42 -31.42
N ARG A 287 -6.02 -29.61 -30.24
CA ARG A 287 -6.68 -28.56 -29.46
C ARG A 287 -6.54 -28.78 -27.96
N ILE A 288 -6.31 -27.69 -27.23
CA ILE A 288 -6.34 -27.66 -25.77
C ILE A 288 -7.58 -26.86 -25.36
N HIS A 289 -8.42 -27.44 -24.51
CA HIS A 289 -9.58 -26.77 -23.93
C HIS A 289 -9.49 -26.80 -22.42
N VAL A 290 -9.70 -25.66 -21.78
CA VAL A 290 -9.69 -25.52 -20.33
C VAL A 290 -11.13 -25.28 -19.87
N THR A 291 -11.64 -26.13 -18.98
CA THR A 291 -13.00 -26.01 -18.42
C THR A 291 -12.96 -26.23 -16.91
N GLY A 292 -13.16 -25.16 -16.14
CA GLY A 292 -12.99 -25.18 -14.68
C GLY A 292 -11.58 -25.62 -14.29
N ASP A 293 -11.46 -26.48 -13.28
CA ASP A 293 -10.17 -26.98 -12.78
C ASP A 293 -9.61 -28.17 -13.60
N ARG A 294 -10.12 -28.42 -14.81
CA ARG A 294 -9.73 -29.58 -15.63
C ARG A 294 -9.22 -29.16 -17.01
N LEU A 295 -8.14 -29.82 -17.42
CA LEU A 295 -7.45 -29.62 -18.68
C LEU A 295 -7.84 -30.78 -19.62
N LEU A 296 -8.58 -30.48 -20.68
CA LEU A 296 -8.99 -31.45 -21.69
C LEU A 296 -8.09 -31.29 -22.93
N LEU A 297 -7.30 -32.33 -23.19
CA LEU A 297 -6.47 -32.43 -24.38
C LEU A 297 -7.27 -33.20 -25.45
N ALA A 298 -7.65 -32.52 -26.52
CA ALA A 298 -8.26 -33.19 -27.67
C ALA A 298 -7.16 -33.84 -28.50
N LEU A 299 -7.14 -35.17 -28.47
CA LEU A 299 -6.25 -36.02 -29.27
C LEU A 299 -7.04 -36.53 -30.48
N THR A 300 -6.51 -36.38 -31.69
CA THR A 300 -7.08 -36.98 -32.89
C THR A 300 -6.46 -38.35 -33.11
N ASN A 301 -7.27 -39.41 -33.15
CA ASN A 301 -6.81 -40.72 -33.66
C ASN A 301 -6.34 -40.62 -35.11
#